data_AF-A0A6N7SW95-F1
#
_entry.id   AF-A0A6N7SW95-F1
#
_cell.length_a   1.000
_cell.length_b   1.000
_cell.length_c   1.000
_cell.angle_alpha   90.00
_cell.angle_beta   90.00
_cell.angle_gamma   90.00
#
_symmetry.space_group_name_H-M   'P 1'
#
loop_
_entity.id
_entity.type
_entity.pdbx_description
1 polymer ?
#
loop_
_entity_poly.entity_id
_entity_poly.type
_entity_poly.pdbx_seq_one_letter_code
_entity_poly.pdbx_strand_id
1 'polypeptide(L)'
;MRSNISSTGRGKKILPAILIAANVIMLVVGIFTIPPNLRAEAEKESSVPRAEQTSPVTPSPEDEAPPASAESGGVPSSEETGVSLSTEERPDLEDFLWYTEDVAYDGVPSDANIIDSIGSLTGGWKALIIYDTDNEYDAGAMEFLNIALAGTPESLSLTLDWYSIFWSNEGESFDETDMEDGVFFGKWENGGLWASGAGTIRLKQFYEQNGKQYAVGTMDTPDGIPALVALVRP
;
A
#
# COMPACT_ATOMS: atom_id res chain seq x y z
N MET A 1 45.65 69.24 -6.13
CA MET A 1 45.82 67.85 -5.63
C MET A 1 44.91 67.70 -4.43
N ARG A 2 43.87 66.87 -4.36
CA ARG A 2 43.53 65.62 -5.07
C ARG A 2 42.03 65.58 -5.34
N SER A 3 41.66 65.06 -6.50
CA SER A 3 40.30 64.67 -6.89
C SER A 3 39.94 63.36 -6.18
N ASN A 4 38.72 63.24 -5.66
CA ASN A 4 38.10 61.94 -5.36
C ASN A 4 36.81 61.84 -6.18
N ILE A 5 36.72 60.81 -7.02
CA ILE A 5 35.57 60.45 -7.83
C ILE A 5 35.06 59.10 -7.34
N SER A 6 33.74 58.95 -7.38
CA SER A 6 32.97 57.71 -7.64
C SER A 6 32.83 56.66 -6.52
N SER A 7 31.60 56.44 -6.09
CA SER A 7 30.75 55.39 -6.67
C SER A 7 29.37 55.39 -6.01
N THR A 8 28.32 55.72 -6.79
CA THR A 8 26.91 55.71 -6.35
C THR A 8 26.33 54.31 -6.53
N GLY A 9 25.63 53.87 -5.49
CA GLY A 9 25.20 52.50 -5.25
C GLY A 9 24.33 51.84 -6.31
N ARG A 10 24.64 50.58 -6.59
CA ARG A 10 23.76 49.61 -7.24
C ARG A 10 23.81 48.32 -6.45
N GLY A 11 22.78 48.05 -5.65
CA GLY A 11 22.66 46.79 -4.93
C GLY A 11 21.59 46.88 -3.86
N LYS A 12 20.39 46.35 -4.17
CA LYS A 12 19.35 45.88 -3.21
C LYS A 12 18.00 45.48 -3.83
N LYS A 13 17.92 45.26 -5.15
CA LYS A 13 16.68 44.75 -5.78
C LYS A 13 16.82 43.41 -6.52
N ILE A 14 18.01 42.81 -6.51
CA ILE A 14 18.30 41.56 -7.22
C ILE A 14 17.89 40.34 -6.38
N LEU A 15 17.95 40.45 -5.05
CA LEU A 15 17.67 39.36 -4.12
C LEU A 15 16.20 38.91 -4.08
N PRO A 16 15.18 39.78 -4.05
CA PRO A 16 13.79 39.33 -4.00
C PRO A 16 13.30 38.71 -5.32
N ALA A 17 13.85 39.12 -6.47
CA ALA A 17 13.49 38.55 -7.77
C ALA A 17 13.99 37.10 -7.96
N ILE A 18 15.14 36.76 -7.36
CA ILE A 18 15.70 35.40 -7.39
C ILE A 18 14.86 34.46 -6.50
N LEU A 19 14.40 34.92 -5.33
CA LEU A 19 13.59 34.11 -4.43
C LEU A 19 12.22 33.74 -5.01
N ILE A 20 11.57 34.66 -5.74
CA ILE A 20 10.29 34.37 -6.40
C ILE A 20 10.47 33.34 -7.54
N ALA A 21 11.56 33.44 -8.31
CA ALA A 21 11.84 32.47 -9.38
C ALA A 21 12.17 31.07 -8.82
N ALA A 22 12.87 30.97 -7.69
CA ALA A 22 13.19 29.70 -7.04
C ALA A 22 11.92 28.97 -6.52
N ASN A 23 10.97 29.69 -5.92
CA ASN A 23 9.71 29.09 -5.46
C ASN A 23 8.83 28.59 -6.62
N VAL A 24 8.83 29.27 -7.77
CA VAL A 24 8.06 28.81 -8.94
C VAL A 24 8.70 27.58 -9.58
N ILE A 25 10.04 27.45 -9.56
CA ILE A 25 10.72 26.25 -10.06
C ILE A 25 10.43 25.04 -9.16
N MET A 26 10.43 25.20 -7.83
CA MET A 26 10.03 24.13 -6.90
C MET A 26 8.59 23.68 -7.11
N LEU A 27 7.65 24.61 -7.37
CA LEU A 27 6.25 24.28 -7.67
C LEU A 27 6.09 23.48 -8.97
N VAL A 28 6.91 23.75 -10.00
CA VAL A 28 6.86 23.03 -11.29
C VAL A 28 7.51 21.65 -11.20
N VAL A 29 8.55 21.48 -10.37
CA VAL A 29 9.17 20.16 -10.10
C VAL A 29 8.24 19.28 -9.26
N GLY A 30 7.54 19.84 -8.28
CA GLY A 30 6.59 19.11 -7.44
C GLY A 30 5.44 18.43 -8.20
N ILE A 31 5.03 18.95 -9.37
CA ILE A 31 4.00 18.34 -10.23
C ILE A 31 4.56 17.15 -11.04
N PHE A 32 5.88 17.12 -11.27
CA PHE A 32 6.59 16.05 -11.99
C PHE A 32 7.10 14.93 -11.08
N THR A 33 7.30 15.19 -9.79
CA THR A 33 7.76 14.20 -8.81
C THR A 33 6.63 13.51 -8.06
N ILE A 34 5.36 13.82 -8.35
CA ILE A 34 4.22 13.08 -7.80
C ILE A 34 4.39 11.61 -8.23
N PRO A 35 4.64 10.68 -7.30
CA PRO A 35 4.72 9.27 -7.62
C PRO A 35 3.41 8.85 -8.30
N PRO A 36 3.45 7.97 -9.31
CA PRO A 36 2.26 7.58 -10.07
C PRO A 36 1.10 7.09 -9.19
N ASN A 37 1.39 6.61 -7.97
CA ASN A 37 0.40 6.14 -7.00
C ASN A 37 -0.56 7.22 -6.45
N LEU A 38 -0.22 8.51 -6.52
CA LEU A 38 -1.07 9.62 -6.03
C LEU A 38 -1.90 10.31 -7.12
N ARG A 39 -1.60 10.07 -8.40
CA ARG A 39 -2.33 10.71 -9.52
C ARG A 39 -3.75 10.17 -9.72
N ALA A 40 -4.10 9.03 -9.12
CA ALA A 40 -5.39 8.36 -9.34
C ALA A 40 -6.57 8.97 -8.55
N GLU A 41 -6.33 9.82 -7.55
CA GLU A 41 -7.40 10.38 -6.70
C GLU A 41 -8.05 11.66 -7.25
N ALA A 42 -7.38 12.36 -8.17
CA ALA A 42 -7.84 13.69 -8.61
C ALA A 42 -9.00 13.70 -9.62
N GLU A 43 -9.49 12.54 -10.10
CA GLU A 43 -10.46 12.49 -11.22
C GLU A 43 -11.84 11.87 -10.92
N LYS A 44 -12.23 11.63 -9.66
CA LYS A 44 -13.60 11.14 -9.37
C LYS A 44 -14.32 11.90 -8.28
N GLU A 45 -14.79 13.10 -8.63
CA GLU A 45 -16.05 13.61 -8.09
C GLU A 45 -17.19 13.46 -9.11
N SER A 46 -18.37 13.18 -8.54
CA SER A 46 -19.72 13.23 -9.14
C SER A 46 -20.28 11.92 -9.73
N SER A 47 -21.13 11.24 -8.94
CA SER A 47 -22.57 11.06 -9.22
C SER A 47 -23.19 9.96 -8.33
N VAL A 48 -24.10 10.34 -7.43
CA VAL A 48 -25.07 9.51 -6.66
C VAL A 48 -26.37 9.46 -7.52
N PRO A 49 -27.27 8.42 -7.56
CA PRO A 49 -27.99 7.93 -6.37
C PRO A 49 -28.59 6.49 -6.30
N ARG A 50 -28.70 6.02 -5.04
CA ARG A 50 -29.83 5.38 -4.33
C ARG A 50 -31.00 4.73 -5.13
N ALA A 51 -31.30 3.47 -4.80
CA ALA A 51 -32.65 2.85 -4.67
C ALA A 51 -32.51 1.52 -3.89
N GLU A 52 -32.85 1.44 -2.60
CA GLU A 52 -34.12 0.95 -2.00
C GLU A 52 -34.67 -0.43 -2.46
N GLN A 53 -34.60 -1.38 -1.51
CA GLN A 53 -35.59 -2.40 -1.11
C GLN A 53 -36.12 -3.43 -2.12
N THR A 54 -35.93 -4.73 -1.83
CA THR A 54 -36.91 -5.63 -1.16
C THR A 54 -36.50 -7.12 -1.30
N SER A 55 -36.28 -7.79 -0.17
CA SER A 55 -36.59 -9.23 0.00
C SER A 55 -38.05 -9.32 0.53
N PRO A 56 -38.76 -10.48 0.62
CA PRO A 56 -38.27 -11.86 0.68
C PRO A 56 -39.20 -12.91 -0.01
N VAL A 57 -38.87 -14.21 0.11
CA VAL A 57 -39.72 -15.31 0.65
C VAL A 57 -39.29 -16.67 0.10
N THR A 58 -38.89 -17.55 1.02
CA THR A 58 -38.76 -19.02 0.91
C THR A 58 -40.14 -19.68 1.15
N PRO A 59 -40.42 -20.86 0.57
CA PRO A 59 -40.39 -22.06 1.42
C PRO A 59 -39.77 -23.30 0.75
N SER A 60 -39.07 -24.09 1.58
CA SER A 60 -38.68 -25.50 1.38
C SER A 60 -39.90 -26.42 1.62
N PRO A 61 -39.96 -27.66 1.08
CA PRO A 61 -39.52 -28.78 1.92
C PRO A 61 -38.94 -30.04 1.21
N GLU A 62 -38.27 -30.85 2.05
CA GLU A 62 -38.17 -32.33 2.10
C GLU A 62 -37.39 -33.13 1.02
N ASP A 63 -36.14 -33.45 1.37
CA ASP A 63 -35.61 -34.80 1.74
C ASP A 63 -35.97 -36.01 0.84
N GLU A 64 -35.01 -36.43 0.00
CA GLU A 64 -34.85 -37.84 -0.40
C GLU A 64 -33.41 -38.10 -0.90
N ALA A 65 -32.75 -39.14 -0.37
CA ALA A 65 -31.51 -39.72 -0.86
C ALA A 65 -31.59 -41.24 -0.74
N PRO A 66 -30.75 -42.05 -1.43
CA PRO A 66 -30.10 -41.91 -2.75
C PRO A 66 -30.34 -43.18 -3.63
N PRO A 67 -29.66 -43.31 -4.79
CA PRO A 67 -28.70 -44.43 -4.86
C PRO A 67 -27.36 -44.09 -5.55
N ALA A 68 -26.42 -45.02 -5.39
CA ALA A 68 -24.99 -44.91 -5.64
C ALA A 68 -24.53 -45.11 -7.10
N SER A 69 -23.32 -44.60 -7.34
CA SER A 69 -22.27 -45.00 -8.30
C SER A 69 -22.50 -44.85 -9.80
N ALA A 70 -21.78 -43.90 -10.40
CA ALA A 70 -21.24 -44.00 -11.75
C ALA A 70 -19.80 -43.43 -11.77
N GLU A 71 -18.86 -44.32 -12.03
CA GLU A 71 -17.48 -44.07 -12.42
C GLU A 71 -17.45 -43.51 -13.85
N SER A 72 -16.72 -42.40 -14.10
CA SER A 72 -15.92 -42.16 -15.32
C SER A 72 -15.66 -40.66 -15.53
N GLY A 73 -14.40 -40.32 -15.80
CA GLY A 73 -13.99 -39.02 -16.31
C GLY A 73 -12.98 -38.32 -15.41
N GLY A 74 -11.77 -38.89 -15.31
CA GLY A 74 -10.62 -38.19 -14.72
C GLY A 74 -10.36 -36.90 -15.49
N VAL A 75 -10.78 -35.78 -14.90
CA VAL A 75 -10.23 -34.47 -15.21
C VAL A 75 -8.78 -34.51 -14.75
N PRO A 76 -7.78 -34.13 -15.57
CA PRO A 76 -6.45 -33.92 -15.03
C PRO A 76 -6.60 -32.76 -14.05
N SER A 77 -6.58 -33.09 -12.76
CA SER A 77 -6.34 -32.12 -11.71
C SER A 77 -5.00 -31.51 -12.07
N SER A 78 -5.00 -30.26 -12.53
CA SER A 78 -3.79 -29.47 -12.58
C SER A 78 -3.24 -29.51 -11.16
N GLU A 79 -2.17 -30.27 -10.95
CA GLU A 79 -1.37 -30.14 -9.75
C GLU A 79 -0.76 -28.74 -9.81
N GLU A 80 -1.45 -27.76 -9.25
CA GLU A 80 -0.78 -26.59 -8.72
C GLU A 80 0.08 -27.10 -7.57
N THR A 81 1.30 -27.51 -7.90
CA THR A 81 2.42 -27.55 -6.96
C THR A 81 2.80 -26.11 -6.62
N GLY A 82 1.84 -25.37 -6.08
CA GLY A 82 2.05 -24.06 -5.51
C GLY A 82 2.82 -24.25 -4.22
N VAL A 83 4.12 -23.96 -4.26
CA VAL A 83 4.88 -23.78 -3.03
C VAL A 83 4.15 -22.73 -2.22
N SER A 84 3.79 -23.04 -0.97
CA SER A 84 3.18 -22.07 -0.07
C SER A 84 4.21 -21.00 0.26
N LEU A 85 4.13 -19.87 -0.42
CA LEU A 85 4.98 -18.71 -0.20
C LEU A 85 4.44 -17.95 1.02
N SER A 86 4.74 -18.43 2.23
CA SER A 86 4.27 -17.86 3.48
C SER A 86 5.43 -17.75 4.46
N THR A 87 5.44 -16.69 5.27
CA THR A 87 6.45 -16.49 6.31
C THR A 87 5.84 -16.02 7.62
N GLU A 88 6.44 -16.44 8.73
CA GLU A 88 6.18 -15.96 10.10
C GLU A 88 7.41 -15.24 10.67
N GLU A 89 8.48 -15.07 9.86
CA GLU A 89 9.67 -14.35 10.27
C GLU A 89 9.37 -12.86 10.44
N ARG A 90 9.84 -12.28 11.55
CA ARG A 90 9.70 -10.85 11.81
C ARG A 90 10.46 -10.03 10.74
N PRO A 91 9.87 -8.96 10.21
CA PRO A 91 10.53 -8.07 9.28
C PRO A 91 11.70 -7.31 9.89
N ASP A 92 12.70 -7.00 9.06
CA ASP A 92 13.72 -5.99 9.35
C ASP A 92 13.85 -4.96 8.21
N LEU A 93 14.75 -3.99 8.36
CA LEU A 93 14.95 -2.95 7.35
C LEU A 93 15.51 -3.51 6.02
N GLU A 94 16.36 -4.53 6.07
CA GLU A 94 17.00 -5.09 4.86
C GLU A 94 15.96 -5.74 3.94
N ASP A 95 14.90 -6.31 4.52
CA ASP A 95 13.77 -6.87 3.79
C ASP A 95 13.05 -5.85 2.88
N PHE A 96 13.17 -4.53 3.15
CA PHE A 96 12.44 -3.47 2.45
C PHE A 96 13.30 -2.49 1.66
N LEU A 97 14.61 -2.73 1.53
CA LEU A 97 15.46 -1.86 0.70
C LEU A 97 15.01 -1.80 -0.76
N TRP A 98 14.44 -2.89 -1.29
CA TRP A 98 13.82 -2.90 -2.63
C TRP A 98 12.68 -1.87 -2.77
N TYR A 99 12.01 -1.55 -1.66
CA TYR A 99 10.95 -0.57 -1.66
C TYR A 99 11.49 0.82 -1.43
N THR A 100 12.26 1.02 -0.35
CA THR A 100 12.68 2.35 0.10
C THR A 100 13.71 2.99 -0.81
N GLU A 101 14.53 2.21 -1.52
CA GLU A 101 15.59 2.73 -2.40
C GLU A 101 15.20 2.73 -3.88
N ASP A 102 14.28 1.84 -4.28
CA ASP A 102 13.89 1.69 -5.69
C ASP A 102 12.38 1.99 -5.90
N VAL A 103 11.48 1.10 -5.50
CA VAL A 103 10.06 1.14 -5.92
C VAL A 103 9.31 2.38 -5.43
N ALA A 104 9.67 2.94 -4.27
CA ALA A 104 9.07 4.17 -3.77
C ALA A 104 9.31 5.36 -4.71
N TYR A 105 10.44 5.39 -5.43
CA TYR A 105 10.83 6.47 -6.33
C TYR A 105 10.55 6.15 -7.80
N ASP A 106 10.93 4.96 -8.25
CA ASP A 106 10.89 4.55 -9.65
C ASP A 106 9.61 3.79 -10.03
N GLY A 107 8.82 3.38 -9.03
CA GLY A 107 7.64 2.54 -9.21
C GLY A 107 7.98 1.06 -9.40
N VAL A 108 6.95 0.24 -9.62
CA VAL A 108 7.12 -1.21 -9.83
C VAL A 108 7.92 -1.45 -11.12
N PRO A 109 8.93 -2.34 -11.13
CA PRO A 109 9.72 -2.66 -12.32
C PRO A 109 8.84 -3.10 -13.49
N SER A 110 9.14 -2.58 -14.69
CA SER A 110 8.32 -2.85 -15.89
C SER A 110 8.37 -4.31 -16.37
N ASP A 111 9.40 -5.05 -15.96
CA ASP A 111 9.61 -6.46 -16.27
C ASP A 111 9.15 -7.41 -15.14
N ALA A 112 8.55 -6.87 -14.07
CA ALA A 112 7.97 -7.66 -13.01
C ALA A 112 6.74 -8.45 -13.49
N ASN A 113 6.56 -9.66 -12.96
CA ASN A 113 5.40 -10.49 -13.28
C ASN A 113 4.24 -10.07 -12.41
N ILE A 114 3.29 -9.29 -12.96
CA ILE A 114 2.12 -8.83 -12.22
C ILE A 114 1.22 -10.01 -11.82
N ILE A 115 0.76 -9.99 -10.57
CA ILE A 115 -0.20 -10.94 -10.01
C ILE A 115 -1.54 -10.19 -9.85
N ASP A 116 -2.56 -10.60 -10.58
CA ASP A 116 -3.87 -9.95 -10.64
C ASP A 116 -5.00 -10.78 -10.02
N SER A 117 -4.65 -11.88 -9.36
CA SER A 117 -5.58 -12.79 -8.68
C SER A 117 -5.10 -13.19 -7.30
N ILE A 118 -6.03 -13.37 -6.37
CA ILE A 118 -5.74 -13.68 -4.97
C ILE A 118 -5.28 -15.12 -4.73
N GLY A 119 -5.49 -16.03 -5.69
CA GLY A 119 -5.37 -17.49 -5.47
C GLY A 119 -4.01 -17.92 -4.90
N SER A 120 -2.94 -17.25 -5.32
CA SER A 120 -1.59 -17.53 -4.82
C SER A 120 -1.18 -16.64 -3.64
N LEU A 121 -1.92 -15.59 -3.28
CA LEU A 121 -1.49 -14.50 -2.40
C LEU A 121 -1.81 -14.69 -0.91
N THR A 122 -2.62 -15.69 -0.55
CA THR A 122 -2.90 -16.01 0.86
C THR A 122 -1.66 -16.48 1.61
N GLY A 123 -1.62 -16.29 2.93
CA GLY A 123 -0.50 -16.65 3.80
C GLY A 123 0.11 -15.44 4.50
N GLY A 124 1.25 -15.67 5.16
CA GLY A 124 2.01 -14.67 5.90
C GLY A 124 2.96 -13.87 5.02
N TRP A 125 3.01 -12.57 5.29
CA TRP A 125 3.83 -11.56 4.65
C TRP A 125 4.62 -10.80 5.71
N LYS A 126 5.81 -10.35 5.35
CA LYS A 126 6.47 -9.24 6.03
C LYS A 126 5.90 -7.94 5.47
N ALA A 127 5.64 -6.95 6.32
CA ALA A 127 5.12 -5.66 5.89
C ALA A 127 5.88 -4.48 6.53
N LEU A 128 5.87 -3.37 5.80
CA LEU A 128 6.35 -2.05 6.21
C LEU A 128 5.25 -1.03 5.93
N ILE A 129 4.94 -0.21 6.92
CA ILE A 129 4.11 0.99 6.78
C ILE A 129 5.00 2.22 6.98
N ILE A 130 4.91 3.18 6.06
CA ILE A 130 5.66 4.45 6.15
C ILE A 130 4.65 5.59 6.25
N TYR A 131 4.66 6.26 7.39
CA TYR A 131 3.75 7.36 7.71
C TYR A 131 4.34 8.70 7.33
N ASP A 132 3.48 9.62 6.91
CA ASP A 132 3.80 11.04 6.73
C ASP A 132 5.09 11.25 5.90
N THR A 133 5.15 10.63 4.73
CA THR A 133 6.36 10.62 3.88
C THR A 133 6.80 12.01 3.42
N ASP A 134 5.86 12.94 3.30
CA ASP A 134 6.11 14.33 2.94
C ASP A 134 6.35 15.23 4.16
N ASN A 135 6.29 14.66 5.37
CA ASN A 135 6.45 15.32 6.66
C ASN A 135 5.52 16.54 6.83
N GLU A 136 4.28 16.42 6.36
CA GLU A 136 3.24 17.45 6.46
C GLU A 136 2.61 17.49 7.86
N TYR A 137 2.69 16.39 8.61
CA TYR A 137 2.03 16.20 9.91
C TYR A 137 3.00 16.14 11.10
N ASP A 138 4.32 16.19 10.85
CA ASP A 138 5.37 16.01 11.87
C ASP A 138 5.26 14.67 12.61
N ALA A 139 4.78 13.66 11.88
CA ALA A 139 4.44 12.33 12.37
C ALA A 139 5.12 11.22 11.54
N GLY A 140 6.28 11.54 10.96
CA GLY A 140 7.06 10.60 10.16
C GLY A 140 7.46 9.38 10.98
N ALA A 141 7.07 8.19 10.52
CA ALA A 141 7.39 6.93 11.17
C ALA A 141 7.52 5.77 10.17
N MET A 142 8.26 4.74 10.57
CA MET A 142 8.34 3.46 9.88
C MET A 142 7.91 2.37 10.83
N GLU A 143 6.93 1.58 10.44
CA GLU A 143 6.36 0.52 11.27
C GLU A 143 6.49 -0.82 10.57
N PHE A 144 7.07 -1.77 11.29
CA PHE A 144 7.36 -3.12 10.86
C PHE A 144 6.36 -4.07 11.51
N LEU A 145 5.78 -4.95 10.72
CA LEU A 145 4.75 -5.89 11.15
C LEU A 145 4.63 -7.09 10.21
N ASN A 146 3.96 -8.15 10.66
CA ASN A 146 3.56 -9.25 9.78
C ASN A 146 2.09 -9.09 9.38
N ILE A 147 1.75 -9.52 8.16
CA ILE A 147 0.38 -9.57 7.67
C ILE A 147 0.04 -11.00 7.29
N ALA A 148 -1.01 -11.57 7.89
CA ALA A 148 -1.61 -12.80 7.43
C ALA A 148 -2.83 -12.49 6.54
N LEU A 149 -2.74 -12.86 5.27
CA LEU A 149 -3.83 -12.72 4.30
C LEU A 149 -4.60 -14.03 4.15
N ALA A 150 -5.92 -14.00 4.34
CA ALA A 150 -6.78 -15.15 4.20
C ALA A 150 -8.11 -14.80 3.52
N GLY A 151 -8.82 -15.83 3.04
CA GLY A 151 -10.17 -15.70 2.49
C GLY A 151 -10.27 -15.98 1.00
N THR A 152 -11.31 -15.43 0.38
CA THR A 152 -11.63 -15.57 -1.06
C THR A 152 -11.69 -14.19 -1.71
N PRO A 153 -11.73 -14.08 -3.06
CA PRO A 153 -11.82 -12.77 -3.71
C PRO A 153 -12.95 -11.87 -3.19
N GLU A 154 -14.08 -12.43 -2.75
CA GLU A 154 -15.24 -11.69 -2.28
C GLU A 154 -15.19 -11.36 -0.78
N SER A 155 -14.33 -12.03 -0.02
CA SER A 155 -14.26 -11.93 1.43
C SER A 155 -12.85 -12.22 1.92
N LEU A 156 -12.04 -11.18 2.02
CA LEU A 156 -10.67 -11.22 2.52
C LEU A 156 -10.59 -10.74 3.96
N SER A 157 -9.62 -11.27 4.69
CA SER A 157 -9.19 -10.79 6.00
C SER A 157 -7.68 -10.58 6.02
N LEU A 158 -7.25 -9.47 6.59
CA LEU A 158 -5.85 -9.20 6.92
C LEU A 158 -5.75 -9.13 8.44
N THR A 159 -4.87 -9.95 9.00
CA THR A 159 -4.46 -9.84 10.40
C THR A 159 -3.08 -9.19 10.43
N LEU A 160 -2.98 -8.03 11.07
CA LEU A 160 -1.77 -7.26 11.28
C LEU A 160 -1.22 -7.60 12.66
N ASP A 161 -0.08 -8.28 12.70
CA ASP A 161 0.67 -8.65 13.91
C ASP A 161 1.83 -7.67 14.05
N TRP A 162 1.64 -6.68 14.94
CA TRP A 162 2.55 -5.57 15.16
C TRP A 162 3.90 -6.05 15.70
N TYR A 163 4.97 -5.32 15.38
CA TYR A 163 6.31 -5.69 15.84
C TYR A 163 7.09 -4.48 16.34
N SER A 164 7.35 -3.49 15.51
CA SER A 164 8.13 -2.33 15.95
C SER A 164 7.87 -1.10 15.10
N ILE A 165 7.79 0.04 15.77
CA ILE A 165 7.70 1.35 15.14
C ILE A 165 8.94 2.18 15.45
N PHE A 166 9.46 2.89 14.45
CA PHE A 166 10.49 3.91 14.58
C PHE A 166 9.88 5.28 14.25
N TRP A 167 9.88 6.18 15.23
CA TRP A 167 9.42 7.56 15.09
C TRP A 167 10.57 8.46 14.67
N SER A 168 10.49 9.04 13.47
CA SER A 168 11.56 9.82 12.86
C SER A 168 11.76 11.18 13.54
N ASN A 169 10.68 11.78 14.05
CA ASN A 169 10.70 13.03 14.79
C ASN A 169 11.37 12.90 16.17
N GLU A 170 11.23 11.73 16.81
CA GLU A 170 11.82 11.43 18.12
C GLU A 170 13.19 10.74 17.99
N GLY A 171 13.43 10.04 16.88
CA GLY A 171 14.63 9.22 16.68
C GLY A 171 14.63 7.97 17.56
N GLU A 172 13.46 7.49 17.96
CA GLU A 172 13.26 6.38 18.90
C GLU A 172 12.48 5.23 18.26
N SER A 173 12.80 4.01 18.68
CA SER A 173 12.06 2.79 18.33
C SER A 173 11.31 2.26 19.54
N PHE A 174 10.10 1.77 19.31
CA PHE A 174 9.28 1.08 20.30
C PHE A 174 9.00 -0.34 19.84
N ASP A 175 8.98 -1.27 20.80
CA ASP A 175 8.55 -2.65 20.60
C ASP A 175 7.05 -2.74 20.83
N GLU A 176 6.35 -3.30 19.86
CA GLU A 176 4.90 -3.41 19.77
C GLU A 176 4.43 -4.87 19.69
N THR A 177 5.33 -5.83 19.91
CA THR A 177 5.04 -7.28 19.83
C THR A 177 3.89 -7.72 20.74
N ASP A 178 3.66 -7.03 21.85
CA ASP A 178 2.59 -7.35 22.81
C ASP A 178 1.26 -6.63 22.50
N MET A 179 1.19 -5.84 21.42
CA MET A 179 -0.05 -5.17 20.98
C MET A 179 -1.05 -6.18 20.39
N GLU A 180 -2.34 -5.91 20.56
CA GLU A 180 -3.40 -6.74 19.98
C GLU A 180 -3.39 -6.62 18.44
N ASP A 181 -3.50 -7.76 17.77
CA ASP A 181 -3.56 -7.84 16.31
C ASP A 181 -4.65 -6.91 15.73
N GLY A 182 -4.28 -6.16 14.71
CA GLY A 182 -5.23 -5.42 13.89
C GLY A 182 -5.96 -6.37 12.94
N VAL A 183 -7.29 -6.26 12.83
CA VAL A 183 -8.05 -7.07 11.86
C VAL A 183 -8.79 -6.17 10.87
N PHE A 184 -8.56 -6.43 9.58
CA PHE A 184 -9.18 -5.71 8.47
C PHE A 184 -9.94 -6.69 7.59
N PHE A 185 -11.13 -6.29 7.14
CA PHE A 185 -11.96 -7.08 6.25
C PHE A 185 -12.16 -6.39 4.92
N GLY A 186 -12.17 -7.18 3.86
CA GLY A 186 -12.08 -6.62 2.52
C GLY A 186 -12.46 -7.58 1.43
N LYS A 187 -12.01 -7.24 0.22
CA LYS A 187 -12.23 -8.02 -0.99
C LYS A 187 -11.14 -7.70 -2.01
N TRP A 188 -10.97 -8.61 -2.95
CA TRP A 188 -10.23 -8.40 -4.17
C TRP A 188 -11.08 -7.59 -5.14
N GLU A 189 -10.57 -6.45 -5.60
CA GLU A 189 -11.23 -5.64 -6.61
C GLU A 189 -10.22 -4.92 -7.49
N ASN A 190 -10.52 -4.81 -8.79
CA ASN A 190 -9.69 -4.10 -9.77
C ASN A 190 -8.22 -4.56 -9.81
N GLY A 191 -7.96 -5.85 -9.58
CA GLY A 191 -6.61 -6.42 -9.58
C GLY A 191 -5.79 -6.12 -8.32
N GLY A 192 -6.42 -5.62 -7.26
CA GLY A 192 -5.79 -5.37 -5.97
C GLY A 192 -6.69 -5.72 -4.80
N LEU A 193 -6.21 -5.41 -3.61
CA LEU A 193 -6.89 -5.64 -2.35
C LEU A 193 -7.36 -4.31 -1.77
N TRP A 194 -8.64 -4.26 -1.41
CA TRP A 194 -9.20 -3.22 -0.56
C TRP A 194 -9.67 -3.87 0.75
N ALA A 195 -9.28 -3.32 1.90
CA ALA A 195 -9.76 -3.77 3.20
C ALA A 195 -9.91 -2.62 4.20
N SER A 196 -10.86 -2.75 5.12
CA SER A 196 -11.17 -1.77 6.15
C SER A 196 -11.19 -2.39 7.54
N GLY A 197 -10.69 -1.65 8.52
CA GLY A 197 -10.60 -2.00 9.93
C GLY A 197 -10.47 -0.71 10.76
N ALA A 198 -9.39 -0.58 11.52
CA ALA A 198 -9.06 0.69 12.20
C ALA A 198 -8.76 1.83 11.20
N GLY A 199 -8.28 1.49 10.00
CA GLY A 199 -8.12 2.39 8.86
C GLY A 199 -8.61 1.74 7.57
N THR A 200 -8.13 2.22 6.41
CA THR A 200 -8.41 1.59 5.11
C THR A 200 -7.12 1.29 4.37
N ILE A 201 -6.86 0.01 4.08
CA ILE A 201 -5.69 -0.45 3.34
C ILE A 201 -6.09 -0.73 1.89
N ARG A 202 -5.26 -0.25 0.95
CA ARG A 202 -5.40 -0.48 -0.49
C ARG A 202 -4.08 -0.95 -1.08
N LEU A 203 -3.91 -2.25 -1.26
CA LEU A 203 -2.77 -2.83 -1.98
C LEU A 203 -3.13 -2.91 -3.46
N LYS A 204 -2.52 -2.04 -4.27
CA LYS A 204 -2.93 -1.82 -5.67
C LYS A 204 -2.13 -2.66 -6.67
N GLN A 205 -0.95 -3.12 -6.28
CA GLN A 205 -0.08 -3.89 -7.16
C GLN A 205 0.53 -5.04 -6.37
N PHE A 206 0.38 -6.24 -6.93
CA PHE A 206 1.08 -7.45 -6.49
C PHE A 206 1.92 -7.94 -7.66
N TYR A 207 3.14 -8.40 -7.38
CA TYR A 207 4.03 -8.90 -8.43
C TYR A 207 5.06 -9.88 -7.90
N GLU A 208 5.58 -10.70 -8.80
CA GLU A 208 6.71 -11.59 -8.55
C GLU A 208 7.94 -11.10 -9.30
N GLN A 209 9.08 -11.10 -8.61
CA GLN A 209 10.38 -10.84 -9.21
C GLN A 209 11.46 -11.64 -8.49
N ASN A 210 12.36 -12.27 -9.25
CA ASN A 210 13.48 -13.05 -8.70
C ASN A 210 13.06 -14.14 -7.70
N GLY A 211 11.89 -14.74 -7.91
CA GLY A 211 11.35 -15.79 -7.03
C GLY A 211 11.00 -15.29 -5.64
N LYS A 212 10.54 -14.03 -5.53
CA LYS A 212 9.90 -13.44 -4.35
C LYS A 212 8.64 -12.72 -4.78
N GLN A 213 7.69 -12.60 -3.88
CA GLN A 213 6.47 -11.83 -4.13
C GLN A 213 6.44 -10.55 -3.32
N TYR A 214 5.86 -9.54 -3.93
CA TYR A 214 5.82 -8.17 -3.43
C TYR A 214 4.42 -7.60 -3.58
N ALA A 215 4.05 -6.70 -2.68
CA ALA A 215 2.88 -5.86 -2.86
C ALA A 215 3.16 -4.43 -2.44
N VAL A 216 2.52 -3.47 -3.10
CA VAL A 216 2.60 -2.05 -2.74
C VAL A 216 1.23 -1.40 -2.75
N GLY A 217 1.05 -0.42 -1.86
CA GLY A 217 -0.24 0.21 -1.65
C GLY A 217 -0.18 1.42 -0.73
N THR A 218 -1.35 1.79 -0.24
CA THR A 218 -1.54 2.89 0.70
C THR A 218 -2.45 2.48 1.85
N MET A 219 -2.35 3.21 2.95
CA MET A 219 -3.25 3.13 4.08
C MET A 219 -3.75 4.54 4.43
N ASP A 220 -5.06 4.68 4.55
CA ASP A 220 -5.68 5.83 5.20
C ASP A 220 -5.80 5.50 6.68
N THR A 221 -5.04 6.18 7.51
CA THR A 221 -5.11 6.02 8.96
C THR A 221 -6.34 6.73 9.54
N PRO A 222 -6.85 6.29 10.70
CA PRO A 222 -8.01 6.94 11.33
C PRO A 222 -7.78 8.41 11.73
N ASP A 223 -6.54 8.84 11.94
CA ASP A 223 -6.18 10.23 12.21
C ASP A 223 -5.98 11.08 10.94
N GLY A 224 -6.10 10.46 9.75
CA GLY A 224 -6.05 11.15 8.47
C GLY A 224 -4.64 11.40 7.93
N ILE A 225 -3.63 10.76 8.51
CA ILE A 225 -2.25 10.78 8.03
C ILE A 225 -2.12 9.75 6.89
N PRO A 226 -1.73 10.16 5.68
CA PRO A 226 -1.52 9.21 4.61
C PRO A 226 -0.30 8.33 4.93
N ALA A 227 -0.41 7.04 4.63
CA ALA A 227 0.68 6.09 4.78
C ALA A 227 0.87 5.24 3.52
N LEU A 228 2.12 4.86 3.26
CA LEU A 228 2.49 3.90 2.23
C LEU A 228 2.63 2.51 2.85
N VAL A 229 2.28 1.47 2.09
CA VAL A 229 2.34 0.08 2.54
C VAL A 229 3.14 -0.75 1.53
N ALA A 230 4.13 -1.50 2.02
CA ALA A 230 4.93 -2.44 1.23
C ALA A 230 4.94 -3.82 1.89
N LEU A 231 4.75 -4.87 1.11
CA LEU A 231 4.78 -6.26 1.57
C LEU A 231 5.82 -7.04 0.77
N VAL A 232 6.47 -7.99 1.44
CA VAL A 232 7.40 -8.95 0.82
C VAL A 232 7.26 -10.33 1.43
N ARG A 233 7.45 -11.36 0.61
CA ARG A 233 7.61 -12.74 1.07
C ARG A 233 8.47 -13.54 0.09
N PRO A 234 8.97 -14.73 0.51
CA PRO A 234 9.66 -15.66 -0.38
C PRO A 234 8.85 -16.03 -1.62
#